data_AF-A0AAP6J3R8-F1
#
_entry.id   AF-A0AAP6J3R8-F1
#
_cell.length_a   1.000
_cell.length_b   1.000
_cell.length_c   1.000
_cell.angle_alpha   90.00
_cell.angle_beta   90.00
_cell.angle_gamma   90.00
#
_symmetry.space_group_name_H-M   'P 1'
#
loop_
_entity.id
_entity.type
_entity.pdbx_description
1 polymer ?
#
loop_
_entity_poly.entity_id
_entity_poly.type
_entity_poly.pdbx_seq_one_letter_code
_entity_poly.pdbx_strand_id
1 'polypeptide(L)' 'MTRDNKDTVYCNIQMPMAKGRELSRLVAELLSSGNHPGLESVFKEIQDELNSSIEFVEEQLRGETGFGRRLS' A
#
# COMPACT_ATOMS: atom_id res chain seq x y z
N MET A 1 12.26 27.41 1.54
CA MET A 1 13.20 26.48 0.89
C MET A 1 12.49 25.87 -0.30
N THR A 2 12.77 26.37 -1.50
CA THR A 2 12.33 25.79 -2.76
C THR A 2 12.98 24.40 -2.86
N ARG A 3 12.21 23.35 -2.58
CA ARG A 3 12.71 21.99 -2.73
C ARG A 3 12.95 21.76 -4.22
N ASP A 4 14.18 21.39 -4.55
CA ASP A 4 14.57 20.92 -5.87
C ASP A 4 13.95 19.51 -6.07
N ASN A 5 12.62 19.47 -6.22
CA ASN A 5 11.80 18.26 -6.37
C ASN A 5 12.01 17.57 -7.74
N LYS A 6 13.12 17.84 -8.43
CA LYS A 6 13.36 17.40 -9.82
C LYS A 6 13.95 16.00 -9.93
N ASP A 7 14.46 15.44 -8.82
CA ASP A 7 15.08 14.11 -8.77
C ASP A 7 14.30 13.18 -7.84
N THR A 8 12.97 13.15 -7.98
CA THR A 8 12.10 12.30 -7.17
C THR A 8 10.98 11.75 -8.03
N VAL A 9 10.79 10.44 -7.97
CA VAL A 9 9.68 9.75 -8.64
C VAL A 9 8.45 9.80 -7.75
N TYR A 10 7.31 10.25 -8.28
CA TYR A 10 6.01 10.23 -7.59
C TYR A 10 5.14 9.14 -8.22
N CYS A 11 4.59 8.25 -7.41
CA CYS A 11 3.72 7.19 -7.90
C CYS A 11 2.39 7.18 -7.14
N ASN A 12 1.28 7.11 -7.88
CA ASN A 12 -0.06 6.90 -7.33
C ASN A 12 -0.71 5.74 -8.08
N ILE A 13 -0.61 4.54 -7.53
CA ILE A 13 -1.06 3.30 -8.16
C ILE A 13 -2.31 2.79 -7.45
N GLN A 14 -3.38 2.58 -8.20
CA GLN A 14 -4.58 1.90 -7.72
C GLN A 14 -4.68 0.51 -8.35
N MET A 15 -5.13 -0.48 -7.57
CA MET A 15 -5.29 -1.84 -8.06
C MET A 15 -6.39 -2.59 -7.30
N PRO A 16 -6.96 -3.68 -7.87
CA PRO A 16 -7.85 -4.57 -7.15
C PRO A 16 -7.16 -5.19 -5.92
N MET A 17 -7.94 -5.45 -4.86
CA MET A 17 -7.44 -6.04 -3.60
C MET A 17 -6.59 -7.29 -3.79
N ALA A 18 -6.95 -8.16 -4.74
CA ALA A 18 -6.17 -9.36 -5.03
C ALA A 18 -4.74 -9.03 -5.50
N LYS A 19 -4.60 -8.05 -6.40
CA LYS A 19 -3.29 -7.58 -6.89
C LYS A 19 -2.52 -6.85 -5.79
N GLY A 20 -3.21 -6.07 -4.94
CA GLY A 20 -2.61 -5.40 -3.80
C GLY A 20 -1.97 -6.38 -2.80
N ARG A 21 -2.69 -7.47 -2.48
CA ARG A 21 -2.15 -8.54 -1.62
C ARG A 21 -0.99 -9.28 -2.25
N GLU A 22 -1.05 -9.55 -3.55
CA GLU A 22 0.04 -10.18 -4.28
C GLU A 22 1.29 -9.30 -4.29
N LEU A 23 1.14 -8.01 -4.61
CA LEU A 23 2.24 -7.05 -4.59
C LEU A 23 2.83 -6.89 -3.19
N SER A 24 1.99 -6.85 -2.15
CA SER A 24 2.45 -6.77 -0.75
C SER A 24 3.34 -7.97 -0.39
N ARG A 25 2.98 -9.19 -0.80
CA ARG A 25 3.83 -10.38 -0.58
C ARG A 25 5.16 -10.28 -1.33
N LEU A 26 5.13 -9.85 -2.60
CA LEU A 26 6.34 -9.68 -3.40
C LEU A 26 7.29 -8.65 -2.79
N VAL A 27 6.77 -7.52 -2.29
CA VAL A 27 7.59 -6.48 -1.65
C VAL A 27 8.23 -7.00 -0.37
N ALA A 28 7.51 -7.77 0.45
CA ALA A 28 8.07 -8.42 1.63
C ALA A 28 9.20 -9.42 1.27
N GLU A 29 9.04 -10.19 0.18
CA GLU A 29 10.07 -11.09 -0.33
C GLU A 29 11.31 -10.31 -0.82
N LEU A 30 11.11 -9.22 -1.57
CA LEU A 30 12.19 -8.35 -2.04
C LEU A 30 12.97 -7.74 -0.88
N LEU A 31 12.27 -7.24 0.15
CA LEU A 31 12.89 -6.70 1.36
C LEU A 31 13.71 -7.77 2.09
N SER A 32 13.15 -8.97 2.26
CA SER A 32 13.80 -10.09 2.95
C SER A 32 15.00 -10.63 2.17
N SER A 33 15.00 -10.49 0.84
CA SER A 33 16.08 -10.99 -0.02
C SER A 33 17.40 -10.24 0.18
N GLY A 34 17.35 -8.96 0.58
CA GLY A 34 18.54 -8.10 0.68
C GLY A 34 19.27 -7.84 -0.65
N ASN A 35 18.73 -8.28 -1.79
CA ASN A 35 19.39 -8.19 -3.10
C ASN A 35 19.41 -6.77 -3.67
N HIS A 36 18.59 -5.87 -3.12
CA HIS A 36 18.48 -4.48 -3.56
C HIS A 36 18.63 -3.51 -2.38
N PRO A 37 19.83 -3.39 -1.79
CA PRO A 37 20.05 -2.58 -0.58
C PRO A 37 19.74 -1.09 -0.82
N GLY A 38 19.95 -0.58 -2.04
CA GLY A 38 19.58 0.80 -2.40
C GLY A 38 18.07 1.08 -2.45
N LEU A 39 17.23 0.04 -2.37
CA LEU A 39 15.77 0.14 -2.36
C LEU A 39 15.15 -0.27 -1.02
N GLU A 40 15.95 -0.54 0.01
CA GLU A 40 15.42 -1.04 1.29
C GLU A 40 14.41 -0.08 1.91
N SER A 41 14.71 1.23 1.94
CA SER A 41 13.80 2.25 2.45
C SER A 41 12.53 2.35 1.59
N VAL A 42 12.68 2.27 0.27
CA VAL A 42 11.56 2.31 -0.68
C VAL A 42 10.64 1.10 -0.51
N PHE A 43 11.19 -0.10 -0.33
CA PHE A 43 10.39 -1.30 -0.08
C PHE A 43 9.65 -1.25 1.26
N LYS A 44 10.27 -0.70 2.31
CA LYS A 44 9.59 -0.45 3.60
C LYS A 44 8.42 0.51 3.44
N GLU A 45 8.63 1.64 2.77
CA GLU A 45 7.58 2.63 2.51
C GLU A 45 6.43 2.02 1.67
N ILE A 46 6.75 1.31 0.59
CA ILE A 46 5.74 0.59 -0.22
C ILE A 46 4.97 -0.42 0.64
N GLN A 47 5.66 -1.16 1.50
CA GLN A 47 5.04 -2.17 2.36
C GLN A 47 4.04 -1.54 3.34
N ASP A 48 4.43 -0.42 3.97
CA ASP A 48 3.60 0.31 4.93
C ASP A 48 2.38 0.93 4.24
N GLU A 49 2.55 1.53 3.06
CA GLU A 49 1.45 2.09 2.27
C GLU A 49 0.47 1.02 1.79
N LEU A 50 0.97 -0.10 1.28
CA LEU A 50 0.13 -1.23 0.85
C LEU A 50 -0.65 -1.81 2.03
N ASN A 51 -0.01 -2.02 3.17
CA ASN A 51 -0.68 -2.56 4.36
C ASN A 51 -1.78 -1.62 4.85
N SER A 52 -1.48 -0.32 4.96
CA SER A 52 -2.44 0.70 5.39
C SER A 52 -3.63 0.81 4.43
N SER A 53 -3.37 0.78 3.12
CA SER A 53 -4.42 0.84 2.10
C SER A 53 -5.30 -0.40 2.09
N ILE A 54 -4.70 -1.60 2.22
CA ILE A 54 -5.42 -2.87 2.30
C ILE A 54 -6.30 -2.88 3.55
N GLU A 55 -5.75 -2.53 4.71
CA GLU A 55 -6.49 -2.46 5.98
C GLU A 55 -7.69 -1.52 5.81
N PHE A 56 -7.47 -0.29 5.33
CA PHE A 56 -8.55 0.66 5.09
C PHE A 56 -9.67 0.08 4.22
N VAL A 57 -9.36 -0.57 3.10
CA VAL A 57 -10.38 -1.17 2.23
C VAL A 57 -11.09 -2.35 2.91
N GLU A 58 -10.37 -3.18 3.67
CA GLU A 58 -10.99 -4.24 4.47
C GLU A 58 -11.97 -3.70 5.51
N GLU A 59 -11.63 -2.58 6.17
CA GLU A 59 -12.52 -1.93 7.13
C GLU A 59 -13.77 -1.38 6.46
N GLN A 60 -13.63 -0.77 5.28
CA GLN A 60 -14.79 -0.31 4.50
C GLN A 60 -15.69 -1.48 4.11
N LEU A 61 -15.14 -2.58 3.60
CA LEU A 61 -15.92 -3.78 3.23
C LEU A 61 -16.60 -4.43 4.45
N ARG A 62 -15.93 -4.41 5.61
CA ARG A 62 -16.49 -4.87 6.89
C ARG A 62 -17.60 -3.95 7.40
N GLY A 63 -17.51 -2.65 7.14
CA GLY A 63 -18.56 -1.67 7.43
C GLY A 63 -19.75 -1.77 6.47
N GLU A 64 -19.50 -1.97 5.17
CA GLU A 64 -20.52 -2.12 4.13
C GLU A 64 -21.38 -3.39 4.32
N THR A 65 -20.81 -4.44 4.92
CA THR A 65 -21.57 -5.62 5.35
C THR A 65 -22.43 -5.37 6.61
N GLY A 66 -22.31 -4.22 7.27
CA GLY A 66 -23.04 -3.82 8.47
C GLY A 66 -24.13 -2.74 8.28
N PHE A 67 -24.18 -2.03 7.16
CA PHE A 67 -25.16 -0.96 6.91
C PHE A 67 -26.49 -1.43 6.31
N GLY A 68 -26.83 -2.70 6.51
CA GLY A 68 -28.18 -3.24 6.29
C GLY A 68 -29.14 -3.02 7.46
N ARG A 69 -29.11 -1.89 8.18
CA ARG A 69 -30.22 -1.40 9.05
C ARG A 69 -29.85 -0.12 9.79
N ARG A 70 -30.33 1.01 9.28
CA ARG A 70 -31.15 2.02 9.99
C ARG A 70 -31.18 3.30 9.17
N LEU A 71 -32.12 3.34 8.23
CA LEU A 71 -32.86 4.57 7.97
C LEU A 71 -34.13 4.47 8.83
N SER A 72 -34.19 5.28 9.87
CA SER A 72 -35.39 5.64 10.62
C SER A 72 -35.16 7.04 11.19
#